data_AF-A0A7S2P5G0-F1
#
_entry.id   AF-A0A7S2P5G0-F1
#
_cell.length_a   1.000
_cell.length_b   1.000
_cell.length_c   1.000
_cell.angle_alpha   90.00
_cell.angle_beta   90.00
_cell.angle_gamma   90.00
#
_symmetry.space_group_name_H-M   'P 1'
#
loop_
_entity.id
_entity.type
_entity.pdbx_description
1 polymer ?
#
loop_
_entity_poly.entity_id
_entity_poly.type
_entity_poly.pdbx_seq_one_letter_code
_entity_poly.pdbx_strand_id
1 'polypeptide(L)'
;ADTSTRYTWNGCECKKQWTDPSSGEGARPQSCQTSCCQGHQGNWWCMVEDADCEGDTHGNCIPEDSEEDLPTCKNSPIGWEDNEGDDCATYRAEGWCTPSGGYGENWDQTWGSFAAYTGAGGVSALKACCHCGGGARKDTAQPGCADISGWLDPYGVGCSLYSDYAWCTPTGGTGLGWHEEWGAPKGNPPATTACCACGGGTR
;
A
#
# COMPACT_ATOMS: atom_id res chain seq x y z
N ALA A 1 -0.63 20.63 -21.80
CA ALA A 1 -1.28 19.58 -21.02
C ALA A 1 -0.16 18.67 -20.57
N ASP A 2 0.08 18.62 -19.28
CA ASP A 2 1.14 17.79 -18.72
C ASP A 2 0.82 16.32 -19.01
N THR A 3 1.75 15.61 -19.65
CA THR A 3 1.58 14.22 -20.10
C THR A 3 2.34 13.28 -19.17
N SER A 4 2.33 13.57 -17.87
CA SER A 4 3.05 12.75 -16.90
C SER A 4 2.45 11.34 -16.86
N THR A 5 3.31 10.34 -16.98
CA THR A 5 2.93 8.93 -16.86
C THR A 5 2.45 8.68 -15.43
N ARG A 6 1.26 8.09 -15.28
CA ARG A 6 0.63 7.79 -13.99
C ARG A 6 0.75 6.30 -13.71
N TYR A 7 0.62 5.91 -12.45
CA TYR A 7 0.73 4.50 -12.03
C TYR A 7 -0.48 4.07 -11.21
N THR A 8 -0.73 2.76 -11.21
CA THR A 8 -1.68 2.11 -10.30
C THR A 8 -1.12 2.04 -8.88
N TRP A 9 -1.99 1.76 -7.91
CA TRP A 9 -1.57 1.45 -6.54
C TRP A 9 -0.77 0.14 -6.41
N ASN A 10 -0.77 -0.71 -7.45
CA ASN A 10 0.14 -1.85 -7.57
C ASN A 10 1.49 -1.45 -8.24
N GLY A 11 1.60 -0.18 -8.66
CA GLY A 11 2.75 0.39 -9.34
C GLY A 11 2.88 -0.07 -10.79
N CYS A 12 1.76 -0.31 -11.46
CA CYS A 12 1.68 -0.61 -12.88
C CYS A 12 1.51 0.67 -13.70
N GLU A 13 2.17 0.77 -14.85
CA GLU A 13 2.09 1.96 -15.69
C GLU A 13 0.70 2.08 -16.33
N CYS A 14 0.07 3.23 -16.15
CA CYS A 14 -1.17 3.58 -16.83
C CYS A 14 -0.86 4.08 -18.24
N LYS A 15 -1.66 3.65 -19.22
CA LYS A 15 -1.63 4.21 -20.58
C LYS A 15 -1.80 5.71 -20.50
N LYS A 16 -1.03 6.47 -21.29
CA LYS A 16 -1.12 7.94 -21.32
C LYS A 16 -2.50 8.44 -21.76
N GLN A 17 -3.11 7.72 -22.70
CA GLN A 17 -4.45 7.98 -23.21
C GLN A 17 -5.12 6.64 -23.48
N TRP A 18 -6.41 6.54 -23.15
CA TRP A 18 -7.14 5.29 -23.35
C TRP A 18 -8.62 5.56 -23.55
N THR A 19 -9.31 4.57 -24.11
CA THR A 19 -10.77 4.54 -24.24
C THR A 19 -11.20 3.14 -23.86
N ASP A 20 -12.13 3.05 -22.91
CA ASP A 20 -12.67 1.77 -22.49
C ASP A 20 -13.61 1.22 -23.57
N PRO A 21 -13.32 0.06 -24.18
CA PRO A 21 -14.22 -0.57 -25.13
C PRO A 21 -15.46 -1.18 -24.45
N SER A 22 -15.45 -1.29 -23.12
CA SER A 22 -16.38 -2.08 -22.30
C SER A 22 -17.48 -1.26 -21.63
N SER A 23 -17.62 0.04 -21.96
CA SER A 23 -18.75 0.84 -21.51
C SER A 23 -20.05 0.27 -22.11
N GLY A 24 -20.64 -0.70 -21.40
CA GLY A 24 -21.80 -1.47 -21.81
C GLY A 24 -23.04 -0.62 -22.06
N GLU A 25 -24.04 -1.23 -22.70
CA GLU A 25 -25.27 -0.57 -23.18
C GLU A 25 -25.86 0.44 -22.18
N GLY A 26 -25.70 1.74 -22.49
CA GLY A 26 -26.24 2.85 -21.70
C GLY A 26 -25.21 3.64 -20.88
N ALA A 27 -23.97 3.17 -20.72
CA ALA A 27 -22.88 3.92 -20.12
C ALA A 27 -22.13 4.75 -21.17
N ARG A 28 -21.79 6.02 -20.87
CA ARG A 28 -21.03 6.86 -21.81
C ARG A 28 -19.60 6.30 -21.92
N PRO A 29 -19.08 6.03 -23.13
CA PRO A 29 -17.69 5.60 -23.30
C PRO A 29 -16.77 6.61 -22.63
N GLN A 30 -15.97 6.11 -21.67
CA GLN A 30 -14.99 6.93 -20.97
C GLN A 30 -13.69 6.88 -21.76
N SER A 31 -13.34 8.04 -22.31
CA SER A 31 -12.01 8.30 -22.86
C SER A 31 -11.23 9.14 -21.87
N CYS A 32 -10.03 8.70 -21.50
CA CYS A 32 -9.14 9.43 -20.62
C CYS A 32 -7.94 9.96 -21.40
N GLN A 33 -7.57 11.22 -21.17
CA GLN A 33 -6.45 11.90 -21.84
C GLN A 33 -5.29 12.23 -20.89
N THR A 34 -5.47 11.99 -19.59
CA THR A 34 -4.55 12.36 -18.50
C THR A 34 -3.96 11.14 -17.82
N SER A 35 -3.93 9.99 -18.51
CA SER A 35 -3.49 8.68 -18.03
C SER A 35 -4.33 8.07 -16.89
N CYS A 36 -4.72 8.85 -15.89
CA CYS A 36 -5.56 8.49 -14.76
C CYS A 36 -6.80 9.39 -14.74
N CYS A 37 -8.00 8.82 -14.67
CA CYS A 37 -9.26 9.58 -14.69
C CYS A 37 -10.21 9.13 -13.59
N GLN A 38 -11.01 10.07 -13.09
CA GLN A 38 -12.04 9.80 -12.10
C GLN A 38 -13.18 9.00 -12.74
N GLY A 39 -13.49 7.84 -12.18
CA GLY A 39 -14.62 7.00 -12.54
C GLY A 39 -15.89 7.37 -11.77
N HIS A 40 -16.88 6.47 -11.83
CA HIS A 40 -18.12 6.64 -11.06
C HIS A 40 -17.85 6.43 -9.56
N GLN A 41 -18.45 7.26 -8.70
CA GLN A 41 -18.27 7.24 -7.23
C GLN A 41 -16.90 7.73 -6.71
N GLY A 42 -16.11 8.41 -7.55
CA GLY A 42 -14.89 9.09 -7.09
C GLY A 42 -13.65 8.19 -6.97
N ASN A 43 -13.73 6.95 -7.45
CA ASN A 43 -12.56 6.13 -7.71
C ASN A 43 -11.73 6.71 -8.87
N TRP A 44 -10.42 6.46 -8.86
CA TRP A 44 -9.52 6.88 -9.93
C TRP A 44 -8.96 5.63 -10.58
N TRP A 45 -9.09 5.52 -11.90
CA TRP A 45 -8.68 4.33 -12.62
C TRP A 45 -8.05 4.63 -13.97
N CYS A 46 -7.32 3.66 -14.50
CA CYS A 46 -6.68 3.72 -15.80
C CYS A 46 -6.67 2.37 -16.49
N MET A 47 -6.50 2.38 -17.81
CA MET A 47 -6.10 1.18 -18.54
C MET A 47 -4.58 1.04 -18.42
N VAL A 48 -4.09 -0.13 -18.02
CA VAL A 48 -2.65 -0.36 -17.82
C VAL A 48 -1.94 -0.69 -19.14
N GLU A 49 -0.65 -0.37 -19.23
CA GLU A 49 0.22 -0.76 -20.35
C GLU A 49 0.48 -2.27 -20.35
N ASP A 50 0.59 -2.87 -19.17
CA ASP A 50 0.83 -4.30 -18.96
C ASP A 50 -0.26 -4.91 -18.09
N ALA A 51 -1.11 -5.76 -18.70
CA ALA A 51 -2.21 -6.43 -18.02
C ALA A 51 -1.72 -7.47 -16.99
N ASP A 52 -0.54 -8.07 -17.21
CA ASP A 52 0.02 -9.05 -16.28
C ASP A 52 0.48 -8.37 -14.99
N CYS A 53 0.84 -7.08 -15.05
CA CYS A 53 1.26 -6.31 -13.88
C CYS A 53 0.11 -6.11 -12.88
N GLU A 54 -1.08 -5.77 -13.38
CA GLU A 54 -2.26 -5.50 -12.55
C GLU A 54 -3.11 -6.76 -12.33
N GLY A 55 -2.90 -7.80 -13.13
CA GLY A 55 -3.79 -8.96 -13.22
C GLY A 55 -5.08 -8.67 -13.99
N ASP A 56 -5.20 -7.48 -14.57
CA ASP A 56 -6.34 -7.01 -15.36
C ASP A 56 -5.88 -5.93 -16.36
N THR A 57 -6.70 -5.64 -17.37
CA THR A 57 -6.49 -4.60 -18.37
C THR A 57 -6.66 -3.19 -17.83
N HIS A 58 -7.24 -3.06 -16.64
CA HIS A 58 -7.47 -1.80 -15.94
C HIS A 58 -7.07 -1.90 -14.48
N GLY A 59 -6.62 -0.78 -13.91
CA GLY A 59 -6.18 -0.71 -12.53
C GLY A 59 -6.56 0.59 -11.86
N ASN A 60 -6.59 0.55 -10.52
CA ASN A 60 -6.89 1.72 -9.70
C ASN A 60 -5.65 2.62 -9.66
N CYS A 61 -5.76 3.80 -10.26
CA CYS A 61 -4.66 4.73 -10.43
C CYS A 61 -4.57 5.77 -9.32
N ILE A 62 -3.35 6.27 -9.13
CA ILE A 62 -3.03 7.24 -8.11
C ILE A 62 -3.47 8.65 -8.61
N PRO A 63 -4.24 9.44 -7.83
CA PRO A 63 -4.73 10.78 -8.21
C PRO A 63 -3.62 11.86 -8.22
N GLU A 64 -3.82 12.98 -8.93
CA GLU A 64 -2.77 14.01 -9.18
C GLU A 64 -2.24 14.67 -7.91
N ASP A 65 -3.12 14.84 -6.93
CA ASP A 65 -2.81 15.55 -5.69
C ASP A 65 -2.10 14.68 -4.63
N SER A 66 -1.64 13.47 -4.96
CA SER A 66 -0.73 12.72 -4.09
C SER A 66 0.71 13.12 -4.43
N GLU A 67 1.25 14.10 -3.71
CA GLU A 67 2.50 14.80 -4.03
C GLU A 67 3.75 13.91 -4.02
N GLU A 68 4.11 13.42 -5.21
CA GLU A 68 5.43 13.02 -5.72
C GLU A 68 5.60 11.55 -6.18
N ASP A 69 6.30 11.45 -7.33
CA ASP A 69 6.48 10.34 -8.26
C ASP A 69 6.69 8.94 -7.67
N LEU A 70 6.03 7.97 -8.32
CA LEU A 70 5.97 6.53 -8.04
C LEU A 70 5.41 6.17 -6.65
N PRO A 71 4.54 5.15 -6.54
CA PRO A 71 4.14 4.64 -5.24
C PRO A 71 5.39 4.21 -4.45
N THR A 72 5.77 5.01 -3.45
CA THR A 72 6.66 4.57 -2.35
C THR A 72 6.06 3.38 -1.60
N CYS A 73 4.78 3.11 -1.84
CA CYS A 73 4.01 1.99 -1.32
C CYS A 73 3.19 1.33 -2.43
N LYS A 74 3.32 0.02 -2.59
CA LYS A 74 2.46 -0.81 -3.45
C LYS A 74 1.53 -1.67 -2.61
N ASN A 75 0.27 -1.85 -3.03
CA ASN A 75 -0.59 -2.82 -2.36
C ASN A 75 0.04 -4.22 -2.43
N SER A 76 -0.07 -4.98 -1.34
CA SER A 76 0.57 -6.30 -1.23
C SER A 76 -0.24 -7.25 -0.33
N PRO A 77 -0.74 -8.39 -0.82
CA PRO A 77 -0.52 -8.91 -2.17
C PRO A 77 -1.19 -8.05 -3.26
N ILE A 78 -0.67 -8.15 -4.49
CA ILE A 78 -1.33 -7.58 -5.66
C ILE A 78 -2.69 -8.24 -5.82
N GLY A 79 -3.73 -7.45 -6.10
CA GLY A 79 -5.11 -7.94 -6.18
C GLY A 79 -5.66 -8.40 -4.82
N TRP A 80 -5.18 -7.84 -3.71
CA TRP A 80 -5.78 -8.11 -2.40
C TRP A 80 -7.25 -7.69 -2.40
N GLU A 81 -8.07 -8.61 -1.92
CA GLU A 81 -9.50 -8.49 -1.70
C GLU A 81 -9.80 -9.22 -0.39
N ASP A 82 -10.67 -8.66 0.46
CA ASP A 82 -11.10 -9.35 1.67
C ASP A 82 -12.13 -10.46 1.39
N ASN A 83 -12.61 -11.11 2.44
CA ASN A 83 -13.59 -12.19 2.34
C ASN A 83 -15.01 -11.74 1.99
N GLU A 84 -15.27 -10.44 1.83
CA GLU A 84 -16.54 -9.87 1.37
C GLU A 84 -16.46 -9.37 -0.08
N GLY A 85 -15.27 -9.36 -0.69
CA GLY A 85 -15.06 -8.89 -2.05
C GLY A 85 -14.57 -7.45 -2.13
N ASP A 86 -14.17 -6.85 -1.00
CA ASP A 86 -13.75 -5.45 -0.96
C ASP A 86 -12.22 -5.33 -1.08
N ASP A 87 -11.79 -4.57 -2.08
CA ASP A 87 -10.37 -4.35 -2.40
C ASP A 87 -9.82 -3.07 -1.75
N CYS A 88 -8.51 -2.83 -1.94
CA CYS A 88 -7.87 -1.63 -1.41
C CYS A 88 -8.45 -0.30 -1.94
N ALA A 89 -9.08 -0.30 -3.12
CA ALA A 89 -9.72 0.88 -3.65
C ALA A 89 -11.09 1.13 -3.01
N THR A 90 -11.86 0.09 -2.72
CA THR A 90 -13.11 0.18 -1.96
C THR A 90 -12.84 0.73 -0.56
N TYR A 91 -11.88 0.16 0.18
CA TYR A 91 -11.52 0.64 1.52
C TYR A 91 -11.11 2.12 1.54
N ARG A 92 -10.43 2.57 0.48
CA ARG A 92 -10.08 3.99 0.28
C ARG A 92 -11.31 4.84 -0.03
N ALA A 93 -12.10 4.45 -1.03
CA ALA A 93 -13.23 5.22 -1.55
C ALA A 93 -14.29 5.43 -0.47
N GLU A 94 -14.56 4.37 0.30
CA GLU A 94 -15.52 4.40 1.39
C GLU A 94 -14.96 5.03 2.66
N GLY A 95 -13.65 5.28 2.75
CA GLY A 95 -13.04 5.88 3.94
C GLY A 95 -13.13 4.96 5.16
N TRP A 96 -12.94 3.67 4.95
CA TRP A 96 -13.01 2.61 5.96
C TRP A 96 -11.73 2.42 6.76
N CYS A 97 -10.63 2.99 6.29
CA CYS A 97 -9.34 2.98 6.98
C CYS A 97 -8.67 4.35 6.95
N THR A 98 -7.71 4.56 7.84
CA THR A 98 -6.84 5.75 7.83
C THR A 98 -5.46 5.44 7.22
N PRO A 99 -4.77 6.44 6.65
CA PRO A 99 -3.38 6.29 6.20
C PRO A 99 -2.39 5.89 7.29
N SER A 100 -2.76 6.03 8.56
CA SER A 100 -1.95 5.64 9.72
C SER A 100 -2.20 4.22 10.23
N GLY A 101 -3.11 3.45 9.61
CA GLY A 101 -3.40 2.08 10.04
C GLY A 101 -4.50 1.93 11.08
N GLY A 102 -5.55 2.75 11.00
CA GLY A 102 -6.71 2.69 11.90
C GLY A 102 -8.05 2.65 11.17
N TYR A 103 -9.14 2.62 11.95
CA TYR A 103 -10.51 2.71 11.43
C TYR A 103 -10.77 4.09 10.86
N GLY A 104 -11.26 4.15 9.63
CA GLY A 104 -11.68 5.40 9.01
C GLY A 104 -13.01 5.90 9.57
N GLU A 105 -13.38 7.13 9.23
CA GLU A 105 -14.58 7.79 9.77
C GLU A 105 -15.88 7.07 9.40
N ASN A 106 -15.87 6.32 8.30
CA ASN A 106 -17.03 5.58 7.79
C ASN A 106 -16.99 4.09 8.15
N TRP A 107 -16.05 3.64 8.99
CA TRP A 107 -16.07 2.29 9.52
C TRP A 107 -17.18 2.15 10.56
N ASP A 108 -18.20 1.34 10.28
CA ASP A 108 -19.26 1.09 11.25
C ASP A 108 -18.71 0.24 12.41
N GLN A 109 -18.86 0.73 13.63
CA GLN A 109 -18.36 0.04 14.83
C GLN A 109 -19.04 -1.33 15.05
N THR A 110 -20.21 -1.56 14.45
CA THR A 110 -20.93 -2.84 14.54
C THR A 110 -20.34 -3.94 13.66
N TRP A 111 -19.53 -3.59 12.66
CA TRP A 111 -18.80 -4.53 11.80
C TRP A 111 -17.69 -5.28 12.56
N GLY A 112 -17.24 -4.73 13.68
CA GLY A 112 -16.17 -5.31 14.48
C GLY A 112 -14.80 -4.87 13.96
N SER A 113 -13.84 -5.80 13.95
CA SER A 113 -12.43 -5.49 13.66
C SER A 113 -12.01 -5.95 12.28
N PHE A 114 -10.95 -5.35 11.72
CA PHE A 114 -10.33 -5.79 10.46
C PHE A 114 -9.89 -7.28 10.45
N ALA A 115 -9.77 -7.95 11.61
CA ALA A 115 -9.50 -9.38 11.65
C ALA A 115 -10.68 -10.24 11.14
N ALA A 116 -11.88 -9.67 11.05
CA ALA A 116 -13.04 -10.31 10.42
C ALA A 116 -13.08 -10.11 8.89
N TYR A 117 -12.25 -9.19 8.37
CA TYR A 117 -12.20 -8.75 6.98
C TYR A 117 -10.79 -8.96 6.42
N THR A 118 -10.50 -10.21 6.07
CA THR A 118 -9.17 -10.64 5.64
C THR A 118 -9.21 -11.37 4.31
N GLY A 119 -8.28 -11.03 3.44
CA GLY A 119 -8.04 -11.75 2.19
C GLY A 119 -7.23 -13.02 2.37
N ALA A 120 -6.68 -13.51 1.25
CA ALA A 120 -5.82 -14.70 1.24
C ALA A 120 -4.68 -14.60 2.28
N GLY A 121 -4.49 -15.68 3.04
CA GLY A 121 -3.46 -15.73 4.08
C GLY A 121 -3.78 -14.94 5.36
N GLY A 122 -5.02 -14.47 5.55
CA GLY A 122 -5.43 -13.74 6.74
C GLY A 122 -4.91 -12.30 6.78
N VAL A 123 -4.57 -11.74 5.62
CA VAL A 123 -4.07 -10.37 5.49
C VAL A 123 -5.26 -9.42 5.47
N SER A 124 -5.27 -8.41 6.35
CA SER A 124 -6.30 -7.36 6.37
C SER A 124 -5.90 -6.15 5.53
N ALA A 125 -6.85 -5.23 5.28
CA ALA A 125 -6.58 -3.98 4.57
C ALA A 125 -5.45 -3.15 5.21
N LEU A 126 -5.33 -3.18 6.55
CA LEU A 126 -4.26 -2.46 7.27
C LEU A 126 -2.86 -2.98 6.96
N LYS A 127 -2.75 -4.22 6.48
CA LYS A 127 -1.49 -4.82 6.03
C LYS A 127 -1.34 -4.73 4.52
N ALA A 128 -2.43 -4.92 3.78
CA ALA A 128 -2.37 -5.01 2.34
C ALA A 128 -2.34 -3.66 1.62
N CYS A 129 -3.07 -2.68 2.13
CA CYS A 129 -3.42 -1.48 1.37
C CYS A 129 -2.60 -0.28 1.80
N CYS A 130 -1.96 0.38 0.84
CA CYS A 130 -1.15 1.57 1.08
C CYS A 130 -1.92 2.72 1.71
N HIS A 131 -3.17 2.91 1.26
CA HIS A 131 -4.06 3.95 1.79
C HIS A 131 -4.49 3.67 3.24
N CYS A 132 -4.37 2.42 3.69
CA CYS A 132 -4.65 2.00 5.05
C CYS A 132 -3.38 1.90 5.91
N GLY A 133 -2.27 2.51 5.47
CA GLY A 133 -0.98 2.48 6.18
C GLY A 133 -0.13 1.24 5.93
N GLY A 134 -0.70 0.17 5.36
CA GLY A 134 -0.01 -1.05 4.97
C GLY A 134 0.73 -0.93 3.63
N GLY A 135 0.72 -2.03 2.88
CA GLY A 135 1.35 -2.18 1.58
C GLY A 135 2.88 -2.37 1.66
N ALA A 136 3.46 -2.87 0.58
CA ALA A 136 4.89 -3.03 0.41
C ALA A 136 5.52 -1.68 0.06
N ARG A 137 6.31 -1.11 0.97
CA ARG A 137 7.04 0.13 0.69
C ARG A 137 8.38 -0.19 0.06
N LYS A 138 8.75 0.51 -1.02
CA LYS A 138 10.16 0.50 -1.44
C LYS A 138 10.93 1.09 -0.28
N ASP A 139 11.84 0.29 0.27
CA ASP A 139 12.70 0.63 1.40
C ASP A 139 12.96 2.13 1.40
N THR A 140 12.46 2.82 2.43
CA THR A 140 12.95 4.15 2.72
C THR A 140 14.37 3.95 3.24
N ALA A 141 15.31 3.72 2.34
CA ALA A 141 16.70 4.07 2.54
C ALA A 141 16.67 5.57 2.84
N GLN A 142 16.58 5.90 4.13
CA GLN A 142 16.59 7.27 4.58
C GLN A 142 17.88 7.90 4.04
N PRO A 143 17.80 8.99 3.25
CA PRO A 143 19.00 9.65 2.76
C PRO A 143 19.90 10.03 3.93
N GLY A 144 21.11 9.49 3.98
CA GLY A 144 22.05 9.71 5.10
C GLY A 144 21.81 8.82 6.32
N CYS A 145 21.15 7.68 6.16
CA CYS A 145 21.10 6.63 7.17
C CYS A 145 21.49 5.28 6.55
N ALA A 146 22.32 4.51 7.24
CA ALA A 146 22.63 3.13 6.89
C ALA A 146 22.30 2.19 8.06
N ASP A 147 21.70 1.05 7.75
CA ASP A 147 21.53 -0.03 8.72
C ASP A 147 22.89 -0.49 9.27
N ILE A 148 22.92 -0.97 10.51
CA ILE A 148 24.13 -1.58 11.07
C ILE A 148 24.46 -2.82 10.23
N SER A 149 25.63 -2.79 9.58
CA SER A 149 26.08 -3.87 8.70
C SER A 149 26.15 -5.22 9.43
N GLY A 150 25.53 -6.23 8.84
CA GLY A 150 25.49 -7.59 9.40
C GLY A 150 24.57 -7.76 10.61
N TRP A 151 23.75 -6.76 10.93
CA TRP A 151 22.78 -6.89 12.01
C TRP A 151 21.72 -7.94 11.67
N LEU A 152 21.51 -8.83 12.63
CA LEU A 152 20.44 -9.82 12.66
C LEU A 152 19.88 -9.85 14.08
N ASP A 153 18.57 -10.03 14.19
CA ASP A 153 17.94 -10.34 15.47
C ASP A 153 18.29 -11.78 15.95
N PRO A 154 17.85 -12.22 17.14
CA PRO A 154 18.14 -13.56 17.65
C PRO A 154 17.59 -14.72 16.81
N TYR A 155 16.70 -14.43 15.85
CA TYR A 155 16.10 -15.39 14.93
C TYR A 155 16.77 -15.37 13.55
N GLY A 156 17.82 -14.56 13.37
CA GLY A 156 18.53 -14.44 12.11
C GLY A 156 17.82 -13.52 11.11
N VAL A 157 16.95 -12.62 11.57
CA VAL A 157 16.21 -11.69 10.72
C VAL A 157 16.89 -10.33 10.68
N GLY A 158 17.16 -9.82 9.48
CA GLY A 158 17.82 -8.53 9.25
C GLY A 158 16.86 -7.35 9.09
N CYS A 159 17.43 -6.15 8.95
CA CYS A 159 16.67 -4.89 8.84
C CYS A 159 15.71 -4.82 7.65
N SER A 160 16.03 -5.48 6.53
CA SER A 160 15.15 -5.54 5.35
C SER A 160 13.78 -6.14 5.69
N LEU A 161 13.71 -7.23 6.47
CA LEU A 161 12.42 -7.82 6.85
C LEU A 161 11.66 -6.94 7.84
N TYR A 162 12.37 -6.24 8.73
CA TYR A 162 11.73 -5.29 9.63
C TYR A 162 11.04 -4.14 8.87
N SER A 163 11.64 -3.72 7.76
CA SER A 163 11.08 -2.76 6.79
C SER A 163 9.93 -3.37 5.99
N ASP A 164 10.17 -4.50 5.31
CA ASP A 164 9.24 -5.16 4.38
C ASP A 164 7.91 -5.52 5.04
N TYR A 165 7.97 -6.02 6.27
CA TYR A 165 6.77 -6.44 7.01
C TYR A 165 6.26 -5.36 7.97
N ALA A 166 6.79 -4.14 7.92
CA ALA A 166 6.41 -3.05 8.81
C ALA A 166 6.40 -3.47 10.29
N TRP A 167 7.44 -4.19 10.72
CA TRP A 167 7.60 -4.67 12.09
C TRP A 167 8.05 -3.57 13.07
N CYS A 168 8.47 -2.42 12.54
CA CYS A 168 8.85 -1.25 13.32
C CYS A 168 8.35 0.04 12.68
N THR A 169 8.39 1.14 13.43
CA THR A 169 8.11 2.49 12.92
C THR A 169 9.39 3.29 12.71
N PRO A 170 9.41 4.28 11.81
CA PRO A 170 10.55 5.20 11.63
C PRO A 170 10.91 6.04 12.87
N THR A 171 10.11 5.98 13.93
CA THR A 171 10.30 6.70 15.20
C THR A 171 10.77 5.80 16.35
N GLY A 172 11.03 4.51 16.10
CA GLY A 172 11.55 3.60 17.12
C GLY A 172 10.49 2.81 17.91
N GLY A 173 9.29 2.62 17.34
CA GLY A 173 8.23 1.79 17.89
C GLY A 173 8.04 0.46 17.17
N THR A 174 7.11 -0.36 17.66
CA THR A 174 6.58 -1.55 16.97
C THR A 174 5.63 -1.12 15.85
N GLY A 175 5.81 -1.65 14.65
CA GLY A 175 4.99 -1.32 13.48
C GLY A 175 3.76 -2.21 13.35
N LEU A 176 2.94 -1.99 12.32
CA LEU A 176 1.66 -2.66 12.09
C LEU A 176 1.77 -4.18 11.84
N GLY A 177 2.91 -4.64 11.32
CA GLY A 177 3.15 -6.07 11.17
C GLY A 177 3.72 -6.74 12.42
N TRP A 178 3.99 -5.97 13.48
CA TRP A 178 4.44 -6.51 14.75
C TRP A 178 3.28 -7.19 15.49
N HIS A 179 3.51 -8.41 15.92
CA HIS A 179 2.56 -9.17 16.72
C HIS A 179 2.83 -8.94 18.21
N GLU A 180 1.80 -8.61 18.99
CA GLU A 180 1.94 -8.30 20.43
C GLU A 180 2.55 -9.48 21.21
N GLU A 181 2.26 -10.71 20.80
CA GLU A 181 2.79 -11.93 21.42
C GLU A 181 4.31 -12.09 21.28
N TRP A 182 4.96 -11.38 20.34
CA TRP A 182 6.42 -11.38 20.20
C TRP A 182 7.13 -10.54 21.27
N GLY A 183 6.37 -9.71 21.99
CA GLY A 183 6.89 -8.79 23.01
C GLY A 183 7.69 -7.64 22.41
N ALA A 184 8.59 -7.03 23.18
CA ALA A 184 9.42 -5.93 22.68
C ALA A 184 10.43 -6.40 21.60
N PRO A 185 10.76 -5.56 20.59
CA PRO A 185 11.74 -5.87 19.54
C PRO A 185 13.04 -6.42 20.13
N LYS A 186 13.42 -7.62 19.67
CA LYS A 186 14.61 -8.32 20.13
C LYS A 186 15.84 -7.90 19.30
N GLY A 187 17.02 -8.27 19.78
CA GLY A 187 18.31 -7.92 19.18
C GLY A 187 19.21 -7.16 20.16
N ASN A 188 20.51 -7.18 19.89
CA ASN A 188 21.49 -6.42 20.64
C ASN A 188 22.44 -5.69 19.68
N PRO A 189 22.19 -4.42 19.34
CA PRO A 189 21.07 -3.57 19.80
C PRO A 189 19.72 -3.96 19.16
N PRO A 190 18.56 -3.51 19.67
CA PRO A 190 17.26 -3.80 19.04
C PRO A 190 17.15 -3.17 17.65
N ALA A 191 16.21 -3.66 16.84
CA ALA A 191 15.97 -3.15 15.48
C ALA A 191 15.74 -1.62 15.45
N THR A 192 15.08 -1.06 16.47
CA THR A 192 14.85 0.39 16.64
C THR A 192 16.12 1.23 16.84
N THR A 193 17.26 0.58 17.04
CA THR A 193 18.58 1.20 17.10
C THR A 193 19.44 0.79 15.90
N ALA A 194 19.27 -0.44 15.39
CA ALA A 194 20.10 -0.97 14.32
C ALA A 194 19.64 -0.57 12.91
N CYS A 195 18.34 -0.38 12.71
CA CYS A 195 17.75 -0.27 11.39
C CYS A 195 17.19 1.15 11.16
N CYS A 196 17.48 1.71 9.99
CA CYS A 196 17.02 3.03 9.57
C CYS A 196 15.49 3.10 9.46
N ALA A 197 14.87 2.05 8.90
CA ALA A 197 13.41 1.94 8.81
C ALA A 197 12.74 1.98 10.19
N CYS A 198 13.48 1.63 11.24
CA CYS A 198 13.02 1.63 12.62
C CYS A 198 13.45 2.88 13.42
N GLY A 199 13.92 3.93 12.75
CA GLY A 199 14.40 5.18 13.39
C GLY A 199 15.82 5.12 13.96
N GLY A 200 16.48 3.98 13.85
CA GLY A 200 17.86 3.75 14.24
C GLY A 200 18.84 3.97 13.09
N GLY A 201 19.85 3.10 13.01
CA GLY A 201 20.89 3.13 11.99
C GLY A 201 22.02 4.13 12.30
N THR A 202 23.04 4.11 11.45
CA THR A 202 24.17 5.04 11.49
C THR A 202 23.94 6.19 10.50
N ARG A 203 24.25 7.42 10.92
CA ARG A 203 24.17 8.64 10.10
C ARG A 203 25.55 9.21 9.83
#